data_AF-A0A1H2UAA2-F1
#
_entry.id   AF-A0A1H2UAA2-F1
#
_cell.length_a   1.000
_cell.length_b   1.000
_cell.length_c   1.000
_cell.angle_alpha   90.00
_cell.angle_beta   90.00
_cell.angle_gamma   90.00
#
_symmetry.space_group_name_H-M   'P 1'
#
loop_
_entity.id
_entity.type
_entity.pdbx_description
1 polymer ?
#
loop_
_entity_poly.entity_id
_entity_poly.type
_entity_poly.pdbx_seq_one_letter_code
_entity_poly.pdbx_strand_id
1 'polypeptide(L)'
;MADWLDREAGAWPRSLYVHIPFCKSRCFYCDFNTYVAPERVMEDYVEGLAREWEMIAQAGVPPLRTVFFGGGTPTLLADPLLARMLQSLHAHFSLDEEAEVTFEANPDSITPEKLRVLREYGVNRISFGAQTFRDHLLMAIGRAHDSEAIATAVDAAFEAGFGHINIDLMFGLPEQTIEDVEDSLLRVLALPVDHVSAYWLKVEPGTPFAKWQELGQLPLPGEDEEADMYDLVRDTLTQRGFRHYEISNFAKPGAEARHNLVYWRNQPYLAAGAGAHGYVGGVRHENLRKIRDYLDAIALGRRPYAEETAISIAERMEDQVMLGLRLAEGVSAPRFQERFGLSVEEAFGDVWRGLLAQGLVVEAEGGYRIPAGYWPVANAIFAKCIGAVTVD
;
A
#
# COMPACT_ATOMS: atom_id res chain seq x y z
N MET A 1 -10.51 20.56 16.97
CA MET A 1 -9.29 20.07 17.66
C MET A 1 -9.48 18.68 18.26
N ALA A 2 -10.68 18.27 18.72
CA ALA A 2 -10.91 16.94 19.30
C ALA A 2 -11.48 15.88 18.33
N ASP A 3 -11.77 16.28 17.08
CA ASP A 3 -12.52 15.43 16.14
C ASP A 3 -11.65 14.36 15.46
N TRP A 4 -10.32 14.51 15.48
CA TRP A 4 -9.37 13.59 14.85
C TRP A 4 -8.60 12.70 15.82
N LEU A 5 -8.87 12.84 17.11
CA LEU A 5 -8.36 11.93 18.11
C LEU A 5 -9.06 10.57 17.91
N ASP A 6 -8.30 9.49 17.73
CA ASP A 6 -8.85 8.15 17.88
C ASP A 6 -9.29 8.01 19.35
N ARG A 7 -10.61 8.02 19.56
CA ARG A 7 -11.19 8.01 20.91
C ARG A 7 -10.98 6.68 21.64
N GLU A 8 -10.71 5.61 20.90
CA GLU A 8 -10.47 4.28 21.45
C GLU A 8 -9.00 4.08 21.77
N ALA A 9 -8.13 4.43 20.83
CA ALA A 9 -6.68 4.29 21.02
C ALA A 9 -6.04 5.47 21.77
N GLY A 10 -6.79 6.56 22.02
CA GLY A 10 -6.28 7.79 22.63
C GLY A 10 -5.15 8.46 21.82
N ALA A 11 -5.03 8.15 20.54
CA ALA A 11 -3.88 8.51 19.72
C ALA A 11 -4.28 9.35 18.49
N TRP A 12 -3.48 10.36 18.21
CA TRP A 12 -3.56 11.11 16.95
C TRP A 12 -2.96 10.31 15.81
N PRO A 13 -3.49 10.42 14.57
CA PRO A 13 -2.82 9.84 13.41
C PRO A 13 -1.44 10.47 13.23
N ARG A 14 -0.41 9.62 13.09
CA ARG A 14 0.98 10.04 12.86
C ARG A 14 1.50 9.54 11.51
N SER A 15 0.60 9.25 10.59
CA SER A 15 0.90 8.69 9.27
C SER A 15 0.11 9.45 8.23
N LEU A 16 0.76 9.81 7.13
CA LEU A 16 0.14 10.57 6.04
C LEU A 16 0.32 9.84 4.71
N TYR A 17 -0.79 9.45 4.09
CA TYR A 17 -0.83 9.00 2.72
C TYR A 17 -1.05 10.19 1.79
N VAL A 18 -0.28 10.28 0.72
CA VAL A 18 -0.40 11.31 -0.30
C VAL A 18 -0.60 10.65 -1.65
N HIS A 19 -1.78 10.89 -2.24
CA HIS A 19 -2.11 10.37 -3.55
C HIS A 19 -1.66 11.33 -4.64
N ILE A 20 -0.78 10.86 -5.55
CA ILE A 20 -0.34 11.60 -6.74
C ILE A 20 -0.91 10.89 -7.97
N PRO A 21 -2.00 11.38 -8.57
CA PRO A 21 -2.83 10.59 -9.48
C PRO A 21 -2.33 10.67 -10.94
N PHE A 22 -1.03 10.77 -11.18
CA PHE A 22 -0.48 10.99 -12.52
C PHE A 22 0.33 9.80 -13.01
N CYS A 23 0.02 9.31 -14.21
CA CYS A 23 0.81 8.28 -14.89
C CYS A 23 1.15 8.74 -16.31
N LYS A 24 2.26 8.23 -16.85
CA LYS A 24 2.64 8.43 -18.25
C LYS A 24 1.67 7.75 -19.22
N SER A 25 1.23 6.55 -18.83
CA SER A 25 0.20 5.74 -19.49
C SER A 25 -0.50 4.87 -18.45
N ARG A 26 -1.67 4.33 -18.80
CA ARG A 26 -2.41 3.41 -17.92
C ARG A 26 -2.06 1.96 -18.26
N CYS A 27 -1.57 1.21 -17.26
CA CYS A 27 -1.36 -0.24 -17.38
C CYS A 27 -2.71 -0.94 -17.50
N PHE A 28 -2.75 -2.09 -18.18
CA PHE A 28 -4.02 -2.72 -18.56
C PHE A 28 -4.79 -3.36 -17.39
N TYR A 29 -4.11 -3.62 -16.28
CA TYR A 29 -4.68 -4.13 -15.04
C TYR A 29 -5.01 -3.04 -14.01
N CYS A 30 -4.53 -1.81 -14.20
CA CYS A 30 -4.53 -0.81 -13.14
C CYS A 30 -5.91 -0.16 -12.96
N ASP A 31 -6.44 -0.28 -11.75
CA ASP A 31 -7.72 0.28 -11.28
C ASP A 31 -7.56 1.55 -10.43
N PHE A 32 -6.33 1.94 -10.11
CA PHE A 32 -6.03 3.14 -9.32
C PHE A 32 -6.55 4.42 -9.97
N ASN A 33 -6.88 5.42 -9.13
CA ASN A 33 -7.31 6.75 -9.54
C ASN A 33 -6.16 7.52 -10.23
N THR A 34 -5.94 7.26 -11.51
CA THR A 34 -4.80 7.79 -12.27
C THR A 34 -5.23 8.48 -13.55
N TYR A 35 -4.46 9.48 -13.95
CA TYR A 35 -4.70 10.34 -15.09
C TYR A 35 -3.42 10.56 -15.88
N VAL A 36 -3.54 10.58 -17.21
CA VAL A 36 -2.53 11.19 -18.09
C VAL A 36 -2.91 12.66 -18.21
N ALA A 37 -2.05 13.55 -17.71
CA ALA A 37 -2.34 14.98 -17.62
C ALA A 37 -1.18 15.81 -18.19
N PRO A 38 -1.46 17.02 -18.72
CA PRO A 38 -0.40 17.95 -19.09
C PRO A 38 0.28 18.54 -17.83
N GLU A 39 1.52 19.00 -17.98
CA GLU A 39 2.33 19.55 -16.89
C GLU A 39 1.61 20.66 -16.10
N ARG A 40 0.90 21.56 -16.80
CA ARG A 40 0.13 22.62 -16.14
C ARG A 40 -0.89 22.11 -15.12
N VAL A 41 -1.56 20.99 -15.41
CA VAL A 41 -2.52 20.37 -14.47
C VAL A 41 -1.80 19.77 -13.27
N MET A 42 -0.58 19.24 -13.46
CA MET A 42 0.24 18.74 -12.36
C MET A 42 0.71 19.89 -11.45
N GLU A 43 1.07 21.05 -12.02
CA GLU A 43 1.40 22.25 -11.27
C GLU A 43 0.22 22.72 -10.41
N ASP A 44 -0.95 22.90 -11.03
CA ASP A 44 -2.18 23.29 -10.34
C ASP A 44 -2.53 22.30 -9.22
N TYR A 45 -2.31 21.00 -9.46
CA TYR A 45 -2.51 19.94 -8.48
C TYR A 45 -1.59 20.05 -7.27
N VAL A 46 -0.29 20.26 -7.47
CA VAL A 46 0.68 20.43 -6.37
C VAL A 46 0.37 21.68 -5.55
N GLU A 47 -0.07 22.76 -6.19
CA GLU A 47 -0.53 23.97 -5.48
C GLU A 47 -1.81 23.71 -4.67
N GLY A 48 -2.75 22.94 -5.22
CA GLY A 48 -3.94 22.50 -4.50
C GLY A 48 -3.61 21.59 -3.31
N LEU A 49 -2.67 20.66 -3.50
CA LEU A 49 -2.21 19.75 -2.45
C LEU A 49 -1.55 20.51 -1.29
N ALA A 50 -0.73 21.52 -1.58
CA ALA A 50 -0.15 22.39 -0.56
C ALA A 50 -1.22 23.08 0.30
N ARG A 51 -2.29 23.58 -0.32
CA ARG A 51 -3.43 24.16 0.40
C ARG A 51 -4.21 23.13 1.21
N GLU A 52 -4.35 21.91 0.68
CA GLU A 52 -4.96 20.83 1.46
C GLU A 52 -4.14 20.53 2.71
N TRP A 53 -2.81 20.43 2.59
CA TRP A 53 -1.91 20.22 3.72
C TRP A 53 -1.99 21.33 4.75
N GLU A 54 -2.10 22.59 4.33
CA GLU A 54 -2.36 23.71 5.24
C GLU A 54 -3.64 23.48 6.06
N MET A 55 -4.74 23.08 5.40
CA MET A 55 -6.01 22.78 6.09
C MET A 55 -5.87 21.61 7.08
N ILE A 56 -5.09 20.58 6.73
CA ILE A 56 -4.83 19.43 7.61
C ILE A 56 -4.00 19.87 8.83
N ALA A 57 -2.93 20.62 8.59
CA ALA A 57 -2.00 21.07 9.63
C ALA A 57 -2.68 21.96 10.68
N GLN A 58 -3.68 22.76 10.29
CA GLN A 58 -4.49 23.57 11.21
C GLN A 58 -5.21 22.74 12.29
N ALA A 59 -5.39 21.43 12.09
CA ALA A 59 -5.95 20.55 13.12
C ALA A 59 -4.99 20.26 14.28
N GLY A 60 -3.71 20.65 14.17
CA GLY A 60 -2.70 20.42 15.21
C GLY A 60 -2.04 19.04 15.13
N VAL A 61 -1.75 18.58 13.91
CA VAL A 61 -1.17 17.26 13.65
C VAL A 61 0.20 17.13 14.36
N PRO A 62 0.43 16.11 15.20
CA PRO A 62 1.73 15.86 15.81
C PRO A 62 2.76 15.42 14.75
N PRO A 63 4.06 15.38 15.08
CA PRO A 63 5.07 14.98 14.11
C PRO A 63 4.76 13.62 13.48
N LEU A 64 4.88 13.54 12.16
CA LEU A 64 4.57 12.33 11.40
C LEU A 64 5.69 11.30 11.55
N ARG A 65 5.30 10.05 11.81
CA ARG A 65 6.17 8.87 11.84
C ARG A 65 6.34 8.25 10.47
N THR A 66 5.33 8.37 9.61
CA THR A 66 5.40 7.85 8.25
C THR A 66 4.72 8.79 7.26
N VAL A 67 5.29 8.92 6.06
CA VAL A 67 4.67 9.58 4.92
C VAL A 67 4.83 8.69 3.71
N PHE A 68 3.77 8.46 2.96
CA PHE A 68 3.79 7.59 1.79
C PHE A 68 3.20 8.31 0.59
N PHE A 69 4.01 8.51 -0.44
CA PHE A 69 3.57 9.06 -1.72
C PHE A 69 3.33 7.92 -2.70
N GLY A 70 2.09 7.76 -3.14
CA GLY A 70 1.71 6.71 -4.07
C GLY A 70 0.56 7.11 -5.00
N GLY A 71 -0.09 6.11 -5.60
CA GLY A 71 -1.29 6.29 -6.41
C GLY A 71 -1.02 6.10 -7.89
N GLY A 72 -0.57 7.13 -8.59
CA GLY A 72 -0.06 7.00 -9.95
C GLY A 72 1.42 6.70 -9.94
N THR A 73 2.19 7.62 -10.48
CA THR A 73 3.64 7.60 -10.48
C THR A 73 4.08 8.94 -9.88
N PRO A 74 4.24 9.04 -8.54
CA PRO A 74 4.70 10.26 -7.89
C PRO A 74 5.96 10.85 -8.53
N THR A 75 6.89 10.00 -8.96
CA THR A 75 8.12 10.37 -9.68
C THR A 75 7.89 10.88 -11.10
N LEU A 76 6.66 10.95 -11.61
CA LEU A 76 6.39 11.58 -12.91
C LEU A 76 6.50 13.11 -12.84
N LEU A 77 6.29 13.70 -11.65
CA LEU A 77 6.45 15.14 -11.44
C LEU A 77 7.87 15.59 -11.83
N ALA A 78 7.98 16.69 -12.57
CA ALA A 78 9.26 17.29 -12.92
C ALA A 78 10.04 17.72 -11.66
N ASP A 79 11.37 17.67 -11.71
CA ASP A 79 12.23 17.86 -10.54
C ASP A 79 11.95 19.16 -9.75
N PRO A 80 11.75 20.33 -10.40
CA PRO A 80 11.40 21.56 -9.67
C PRO A 80 10.03 21.49 -8.99
N LEU A 81 9.07 20.81 -9.61
CA LEU A 81 7.72 20.67 -9.08
C LEU A 81 7.70 19.68 -7.91
N LEU A 82 8.45 18.59 -8.02
CA LEU A 82 8.69 17.62 -6.95
C LEU A 82 9.33 18.28 -5.73
N ALA A 83 10.37 19.09 -5.94
CA ALA A 83 11.03 19.85 -4.87
C ALA A 83 10.05 20.82 -4.18
N ARG A 84 9.23 21.56 -4.95
CA ARG A 84 8.19 22.45 -4.41
C ARG A 84 7.17 21.70 -3.56
N MET A 85 6.73 20.53 -4.01
CA MET A 85 5.80 19.67 -3.27
C MET A 85 6.42 19.24 -1.93
N LEU A 86 7.64 18.68 -1.95
CA LEU A 86 8.29 18.21 -0.74
C LEU A 86 8.63 19.37 0.23
N GLN A 87 9.04 20.52 -0.29
CA GLN A 87 9.22 21.73 0.50
C GLN A 87 7.93 22.15 1.21
N SER A 88 6.78 22.08 0.53
CA SER A 88 5.49 22.39 1.12
C SER A 88 5.08 21.39 2.19
N LEU A 89 5.38 20.08 2.02
CA LEU A 89 5.17 19.08 3.07
C LEU A 89 5.87 19.50 4.37
N HIS A 90 7.16 19.84 4.29
CA HIS A 90 7.96 20.27 5.44
C HIS A 90 7.54 21.62 6.02
N ALA A 91 6.89 22.47 5.22
CA ALA A 91 6.34 23.74 5.71
C ALA A 91 5.06 23.55 6.56
N HIS A 92 4.32 22.45 6.36
CA HIS A 92 3.05 22.20 7.04
C HIS A 92 3.11 21.09 8.08
N PHE A 93 4.04 20.15 7.95
CA PHE A 93 4.20 19.03 8.87
C PHE A 93 5.62 18.94 9.39
N SER A 94 5.74 18.64 10.68
CA SER A 94 6.99 18.15 11.25
C SER A 94 7.08 16.64 11.09
N LEU A 95 8.29 16.11 10.92
CA LEU A 95 8.56 14.68 10.90
C LEU A 95 9.28 14.26 12.19
N ASP A 96 8.99 13.06 12.69
CA ASP A 96 9.84 12.43 13.71
C ASP A 96 11.26 12.21 13.17
N GLU A 97 12.26 12.21 14.05
CA GLU A 97 13.68 12.01 13.66
C GLU A 97 13.90 10.68 12.90
N GLU A 98 13.15 9.65 13.27
CA GLU A 98 13.17 8.33 12.64
C GLU A 98 11.98 8.12 11.68
N ALA A 99 11.42 9.18 11.09
CA ALA A 99 10.28 9.04 10.20
C ALA A 99 10.62 8.21 8.94
N GLU A 100 9.71 7.30 8.54
CA GLU A 100 9.79 6.63 7.23
C GLU A 100 9.10 7.51 6.19
N VAL A 101 9.82 7.94 5.15
CA VAL A 101 9.25 8.68 4.03
C VAL A 101 9.44 7.84 2.77
N THR A 102 8.33 7.33 2.27
CA THR A 102 8.26 6.39 1.14
C THR A 102 7.77 7.07 -0.11
N PHE A 103 8.39 6.74 -1.24
CA PHE A 103 7.99 7.24 -2.54
C PHE A 103 7.85 6.09 -3.54
N GLU A 104 6.68 5.97 -4.18
CA GLU A 104 6.50 5.06 -5.31
C GLU A 104 7.11 5.63 -6.58
N ALA A 105 7.71 4.74 -7.38
CA ALA A 105 8.36 5.09 -8.62
C ALA A 105 8.16 4.02 -9.69
N ASN A 106 8.04 4.45 -10.94
CA ASN A 106 8.27 3.57 -12.08
C ASN A 106 9.76 3.62 -12.47
N PRO A 107 10.35 2.49 -12.90
CA PRO A 107 11.74 2.45 -13.36
C PRO A 107 12.10 3.52 -14.41
N ASP A 108 11.20 3.81 -15.36
CA ASP A 108 11.43 4.79 -16.45
C ASP A 108 11.21 6.26 -16.04
N SER A 109 10.89 6.53 -14.78
CA SER A 109 10.52 7.87 -14.30
C SER A 109 11.57 8.55 -13.42
N ILE A 110 12.68 7.85 -13.11
CA ILE A 110 13.71 8.35 -12.22
C ILE A 110 14.95 8.83 -12.98
N THR A 111 15.62 9.82 -12.40
CA THR A 111 16.90 10.35 -12.87
C THR A 111 17.80 10.58 -11.66
N PRO A 112 19.13 10.68 -11.82
CA PRO A 112 20.03 11.00 -10.71
C PRO A 112 19.62 12.29 -9.97
N GLU A 113 19.18 13.31 -10.71
CA GLU A 113 18.72 14.57 -10.13
C GLU A 113 17.44 14.39 -9.31
N LYS A 114 16.48 13.60 -9.80
CA LYS A 114 15.25 13.28 -9.06
C LYS A 114 15.54 12.56 -7.75
N LEU A 115 16.42 11.55 -7.80
CA LEU A 115 16.85 10.81 -6.61
C LEU A 115 17.54 11.74 -5.60
N ARG A 116 18.38 12.66 -6.07
CA ARG A 116 19.01 13.70 -5.25
C ARG A 116 17.97 14.58 -4.55
N VAL A 117 16.97 15.08 -5.29
CA VAL A 117 15.87 15.88 -4.72
C VAL A 117 15.11 15.10 -3.65
N LEU A 118 14.73 13.84 -3.93
CA LEU A 118 14.04 13.00 -2.96
C LEU A 118 14.85 12.86 -1.66
N ARG A 119 16.16 12.57 -1.76
CA ARG A 119 17.05 12.43 -0.60
C ARG A 119 17.22 13.74 0.16
N GLU A 120 17.35 14.87 -0.53
CA GLU A 120 17.47 16.21 0.06
C GLU A 120 16.29 16.53 0.99
N TYR A 121 15.09 16.09 0.64
CA TYR A 121 13.88 16.28 1.45
C TYR A 121 13.54 15.10 2.37
N GLY A 122 14.50 14.21 2.64
CA GLY A 122 14.37 13.17 3.67
C GLY A 122 13.64 11.90 3.25
N VAL A 123 13.35 11.71 1.95
CA VAL A 123 12.83 10.43 1.44
C VAL A 123 13.87 9.34 1.65
N ASN A 124 13.53 8.29 2.40
CA ASN A 124 14.47 7.24 2.81
C ASN A 124 14.06 5.83 2.38
N ARG A 125 12.86 5.67 1.84
CA ARG A 125 12.38 4.45 1.19
C ARG A 125 11.88 4.76 -0.22
N ILE A 126 12.20 3.90 -1.19
CA ILE A 126 11.63 3.96 -2.55
C ILE A 126 11.02 2.61 -2.92
N SER A 127 9.91 2.63 -3.64
CA SER A 127 9.18 1.44 -4.10
C SER A 127 9.09 1.42 -5.61
N PHE A 128 9.67 0.41 -6.26
CA PHE A 128 9.66 0.27 -7.71
C PHE A 128 8.60 -0.70 -8.18
N GLY A 129 7.69 -0.21 -9.03
CA GLY A 129 6.71 -1.03 -9.72
C GLY A 129 7.35 -1.87 -10.84
N ALA A 130 8.12 -2.91 -10.54
CA ALA A 130 8.77 -3.77 -11.56
C ALA A 130 7.77 -4.71 -12.24
N GLN A 131 6.89 -5.32 -11.45
CA GLN A 131 5.92 -6.36 -11.81
C GLN A 131 6.57 -7.69 -12.24
N THR A 132 7.48 -7.67 -13.20
CA THR A 132 8.18 -8.86 -13.69
C THR A 132 9.48 -8.45 -14.40
N PHE A 133 10.44 -9.34 -14.50
CA PHE A 133 11.67 -9.10 -15.27
C PHE A 133 11.63 -9.74 -16.67
N ARG A 134 10.42 -10.05 -17.15
CA ARG A 134 10.18 -10.65 -18.47
C ARG A 134 9.58 -9.61 -19.41
N ASP A 135 10.35 -9.18 -20.40
CA ASP A 135 9.94 -8.06 -21.27
C ASP A 135 8.65 -8.34 -22.05
N HIS A 136 8.41 -9.58 -22.45
CA HIS A 136 7.17 -9.95 -23.11
C HIS A 136 5.93 -9.81 -22.20
N LEU A 137 6.05 -10.15 -20.92
CA LEU A 137 4.99 -9.95 -19.92
C LEU A 137 4.80 -8.47 -19.57
N LEU A 138 5.90 -7.70 -19.47
CA LEU A 138 5.85 -6.24 -19.27
C LEU A 138 5.04 -5.56 -20.38
N MET A 139 5.27 -5.96 -21.63
CA MET A 139 4.47 -5.49 -22.78
C MET A 139 3.01 -5.94 -22.67
N ALA A 140 2.77 -7.21 -22.32
CA ALA A 140 1.43 -7.79 -22.22
C ALA A 140 0.55 -7.09 -21.17
N ILE A 141 1.14 -6.49 -20.13
CA ILE A 141 0.41 -5.78 -19.07
C ILE A 141 0.43 -4.25 -19.24
N GLY A 142 1.07 -3.76 -20.31
CA GLY A 142 1.09 -2.35 -20.68
C GLY A 142 2.11 -1.49 -19.92
N ARG A 143 3.22 -2.08 -19.43
CA ARG A 143 4.34 -1.31 -18.85
C ARG A 143 5.11 -0.59 -19.95
N ALA A 144 5.65 0.57 -19.61
CA ALA A 144 6.43 1.42 -20.51
C ALA A 144 7.95 1.24 -20.39
N HIS A 145 8.40 0.27 -19.60
CA HIS A 145 9.81 -0.03 -19.35
C HIS A 145 10.11 -1.52 -19.60
N ASP A 146 11.39 -1.84 -19.70
CA ASP A 146 11.91 -3.19 -19.83
C ASP A 146 12.66 -3.63 -18.55
N SER A 147 13.13 -4.88 -18.54
CA SER A 147 13.83 -5.45 -17.40
C SER A 147 15.18 -4.80 -17.09
N GLU A 148 15.86 -4.22 -18.08
CA GLU A 148 17.14 -3.50 -17.90
C GLU A 148 16.93 -2.16 -17.17
N ALA A 149 15.86 -1.44 -17.52
CA ALA A 149 15.47 -0.21 -16.84
C ALA A 149 15.18 -0.45 -15.35
N ILE A 150 14.62 -1.60 -14.98
CA ILE A 150 14.36 -1.97 -13.57
C ILE A 150 15.68 -2.07 -12.80
N ALA A 151 16.65 -2.83 -13.32
CA ALA A 151 17.95 -3.00 -12.66
C ALA A 151 18.69 -1.66 -12.54
N THR A 152 18.76 -0.90 -13.63
CA THR A 152 19.38 0.43 -13.67
C THR A 152 18.76 1.38 -12.65
N ALA A 153 17.43 1.35 -12.53
CA ALA A 153 16.70 2.20 -11.61
C ALA A 153 17.02 1.88 -10.13
N VAL A 154 17.08 0.59 -9.80
CA VAL A 154 17.38 0.11 -8.46
C VAL A 154 18.81 0.42 -8.06
N ASP A 155 19.78 0.18 -8.95
CA ASP A 155 21.19 0.52 -8.71
C ASP A 155 21.36 2.02 -8.50
N ALA A 156 20.72 2.86 -9.33
CA ALA A 156 20.78 4.31 -9.17
C ALA A 156 20.21 4.77 -7.82
N ALA A 157 19.10 4.18 -7.35
CA ALA A 157 18.54 4.48 -6.03
C ALA A 157 19.47 4.02 -4.90
N PHE A 158 20.10 2.86 -5.03
CA PHE A 158 21.07 2.38 -4.06
C PHE A 158 22.29 3.31 -3.97
N GLU A 159 22.86 3.70 -5.12
CA GLU A 159 23.98 4.63 -5.21
C GLU A 159 23.64 6.04 -4.67
N ALA A 160 22.38 6.48 -4.83
CA ALA A 160 21.88 7.72 -4.23
C ALA A 160 21.71 7.64 -2.70
N GLY A 161 21.92 6.46 -2.09
CA GLY A 161 21.93 6.26 -0.65
C GLY A 161 20.56 6.13 -0.02
N PHE A 162 19.57 5.58 -0.75
CA PHE A 162 18.29 5.18 -0.14
C PHE A 162 18.52 4.04 0.87
N GLY A 163 17.90 4.15 2.04
CA GLY A 163 18.07 3.18 3.13
C GLY A 163 17.26 1.91 2.92
N HIS A 164 16.13 2.02 2.24
CA HIS A 164 15.23 0.91 1.92
C HIS A 164 14.77 0.98 0.47
N ILE A 165 14.83 -0.17 -0.23
CA ILE A 165 14.43 -0.28 -1.63
C ILE A 165 13.50 -1.49 -1.75
N ASN A 166 12.25 -1.20 -2.13
CA ASN A 166 11.26 -2.20 -2.48
C ASN A 166 11.20 -2.43 -4.00
N ILE A 167 10.94 -3.69 -4.38
CA ILE A 167 10.43 -4.05 -5.70
C ILE A 167 9.04 -4.69 -5.55
N ASP A 168 8.08 -4.20 -6.33
CA ASP A 168 6.79 -4.85 -6.53
C ASP A 168 6.90 -5.89 -7.64
N LEU A 169 6.52 -7.14 -7.35
CA LEU A 169 6.41 -8.26 -8.26
C LEU A 169 4.95 -8.72 -8.34
N MET A 170 4.55 -9.13 -9.53
CA MET A 170 3.25 -9.67 -9.82
C MET A 170 3.39 -11.07 -10.40
N PHE A 171 2.59 -12.00 -9.88
CA PHE A 171 2.45 -13.34 -10.44
C PHE A 171 0.98 -13.62 -10.79
N GLY A 172 0.72 -14.64 -11.60
CA GLY A 172 -0.60 -14.82 -12.23
C GLY A 172 -0.83 -13.90 -13.44
N LEU A 173 0.23 -13.38 -14.06
CA LEU A 173 0.13 -12.54 -15.27
C LEU A 173 -0.34 -13.37 -16.48
N PRO A 174 -0.92 -12.74 -17.52
CA PRO A 174 -1.34 -13.48 -18.72
C PRO A 174 -0.17 -14.21 -19.37
N GLU A 175 -0.36 -15.50 -19.66
CA GLU A 175 0.65 -16.41 -20.24
C GLU A 175 1.93 -16.61 -19.41
N GLN A 176 1.98 -16.12 -18.16
CA GLN A 176 3.16 -16.27 -17.30
C GLN A 176 3.37 -17.72 -16.87
N THR A 177 4.60 -18.21 -16.99
CA THR A 177 4.96 -19.55 -16.52
C THR A 177 5.67 -19.50 -15.17
N ILE A 178 5.85 -20.67 -14.54
CA ILE A 178 6.64 -20.77 -13.30
C ILE A 178 8.10 -20.36 -13.53
N GLU A 179 8.68 -20.68 -14.69
CA GLU A 179 10.05 -20.29 -15.06
C GLU A 179 10.20 -18.76 -15.19
N ASP A 180 9.15 -18.05 -15.62
CA ASP A 180 9.15 -16.58 -15.66
C ASP A 180 9.20 -15.97 -14.25
N VAL A 181 8.53 -16.62 -13.28
CA VAL A 181 8.59 -16.24 -11.86
C VAL A 181 9.98 -16.54 -11.28
N GLU A 182 10.54 -17.72 -11.58
CA GLU A 182 11.91 -18.08 -11.19
C GLU A 182 12.96 -17.08 -11.70
N ASP A 183 12.92 -16.72 -13.00
CA ASP A 183 13.84 -15.72 -13.58
C ASP A 183 13.69 -14.36 -12.88
N SER A 184 12.46 -13.93 -12.61
CA SER A 184 12.20 -12.67 -11.91
C SER A 184 12.76 -12.68 -10.50
N LEU A 185 12.58 -13.76 -9.74
CA LEU A 185 13.14 -13.90 -8.39
C LEU A 185 14.66 -13.91 -8.40
N LEU A 186 15.29 -14.63 -9.34
CA LEU A 186 16.75 -14.66 -9.48
C LEU A 186 17.32 -13.26 -9.72
N ARG A 187 16.67 -12.45 -10.56
CA ARG A 187 17.08 -11.07 -10.84
C ARG A 187 16.87 -10.15 -9.65
N VAL A 188 15.73 -10.24 -8.97
CA VAL A 188 15.45 -9.46 -7.75
C VAL A 188 16.50 -9.74 -6.68
N LEU A 189 16.87 -11.00 -6.48
CA LEU A 189 17.88 -11.41 -5.50
C LEU A 189 19.30 -10.96 -5.84
N ALA A 190 19.57 -10.61 -7.10
CA ALA A 190 20.85 -10.04 -7.54
C ALA A 190 20.93 -8.52 -7.31
N LEU A 191 19.79 -7.86 -7.07
CA LEU A 191 19.72 -6.42 -6.84
C LEU A 191 19.88 -6.06 -5.36
N PRO A 192 20.32 -4.84 -5.03
CA PRO A 192 20.48 -4.36 -3.66
C PRO A 192 19.14 -4.00 -2.99
N VAL A 193 18.16 -4.91 -3.05
CA VAL A 193 16.85 -4.73 -2.43
C VAL A 193 16.78 -5.35 -1.05
N ASP A 194 15.96 -4.77 -0.19
CA ASP A 194 15.69 -5.25 1.16
C ASP A 194 14.21 -5.47 1.44
N HIS A 195 13.33 -5.13 0.49
CA HIS A 195 11.90 -5.40 0.54
C HIS A 195 11.39 -5.87 -0.83
N VAL A 196 10.43 -6.80 -0.83
CA VAL A 196 9.72 -7.27 -2.02
C VAL A 196 8.23 -7.36 -1.69
N SER A 197 7.41 -6.60 -2.40
CA SER A 197 5.97 -6.82 -2.43
C SER A 197 5.67 -7.80 -3.56
N ALA A 198 5.19 -9.00 -3.28
CA ALA A 198 4.81 -9.98 -4.30
C ALA A 198 3.33 -10.34 -4.16
N TYR A 199 2.54 -10.09 -5.21
CA TYR A 199 1.09 -10.27 -5.16
C TYR A 199 0.52 -10.83 -6.47
N TRP A 200 -0.65 -11.45 -6.36
CA TRP A 200 -1.41 -11.92 -7.51
C TRP A 200 -1.89 -10.76 -8.38
N LEU A 201 -1.90 -10.96 -9.68
CA LEU A 201 -2.74 -10.17 -10.56
C LEU A 201 -4.20 -10.33 -10.14
N LYS A 202 -4.84 -9.22 -9.78
CA LYS A 202 -6.29 -9.17 -9.60
C LYS A 202 -6.92 -8.44 -10.78
N VAL A 203 -7.89 -9.09 -11.42
CA VAL A 203 -8.66 -8.47 -12.50
C VAL A 203 -9.76 -7.61 -11.90
N GLU A 204 -9.59 -6.30 -11.98
CA GLU A 204 -10.53 -5.34 -11.38
C GLU A 204 -11.55 -4.81 -12.39
N PRO A 205 -12.82 -4.62 -11.97
CA PRO A 205 -13.85 -4.03 -12.83
C PRO A 205 -13.44 -2.68 -13.42
N GLY A 206 -13.83 -2.45 -14.68
CA GLY A 206 -13.55 -1.18 -15.37
C GLY A 206 -12.11 -1.05 -15.92
N THR A 207 -11.33 -2.12 -15.90
CA THR A 207 -10.00 -2.20 -16.53
C THR A 207 -10.08 -2.82 -17.93
N PRO A 208 -9.08 -2.57 -18.81
CA PRO A 208 -8.92 -3.33 -20.05
C PRO A 208 -8.88 -4.85 -19.82
N PHE A 209 -8.21 -5.31 -18.77
CA PHE A 209 -8.15 -6.74 -18.42
C PHE A 209 -9.53 -7.33 -18.10
N ALA A 210 -10.39 -6.63 -17.34
CA ALA A 210 -11.76 -7.11 -17.08
C ALA A 210 -12.53 -7.32 -18.39
N LYS A 211 -12.42 -6.38 -19.33
CA LYS A 211 -13.04 -6.50 -20.65
C LYS A 211 -12.47 -7.69 -21.45
N TRP A 212 -11.17 -7.92 -21.41
CA TRP A 212 -10.55 -9.05 -22.11
C TRP A 212 -10.91 -10.39 -21.48
N GLN A 213 -11.04 -10.45 -20.15
CA GLN A 213 -11.51 -11.65 -19.45
C GLN A 213 -12.95 -11.99 -19.83
N GLU A 214 -13.85 -11.01 -19.86
CA GLU A 214 -15.25 -11.20 -20.33
C GLU A 214 -15.34 -11.74 -21.77
N LEU A 215 -14.37 -11.37 -22.61
CA LEU A 215 -14.27 -11.81 -24.00
C LEU A 215 -13.53 -13.15 -24.17
N GLY A 216 -13.02 -13.75 -23.11
CA GLY A 216 -12.20 -14.96 -23.16
C GLY A 216 -10.83 -14.76 -23.83
N GLN A 217 -10.30 -13.52 -23.77
CA GLN A 217 -9.06 -13.08 -24.41
C GLN A 217 -7.92 -12.80 -23.42
N LEU A 218 -8.12 -13.14 -22.14
CA LEU A 218 -7.12 -12.97 -21.09
C LEU A 218 -6.73 -14.36 -20.55
N PRO A 219 -5.70 -15.01 -21.12
CA PRO A 219 -5.26 -16.34 -20.68
C PRO A 219 -4.48 -16.23 -19.37
N LEU A 220 -5.19 -16.31 -18.24
CA LEU A 220 -4.59 -16.35 -16.90
C LEU A 220 -4.25 -17.78 -16.49
N PRO A 221 -3.22 -17.98 -15.64
CA PRO A 221 -2.93 -19.27 -15.03
C PRO A 221 -4.12 -19.82 -14.22
N GLY A 222 -4.14 -21.14 -14.01
CA GLY A 222 -5.13 -21.78 -13.14
C GLY A 222 -4.83 -21.58 -11.65
N GLU A 223 -5.81 -21.83 -10.77
CA GLU A 223 -5.65 -21.68 -9.31
C GLU A 223 -4.48 -22.51 -8.75
N ASP A 224 -4.30 -23.75 -9.25
CA ASP A 224 -3.18 -24.61 -8.84
C ASP A 224 -1.82 -24.02 -9.26
N GLU A 225 -1.73 -23.48 -10.48
CA GLU A 225 -0.50 -22.84 -10.98
C GLU A 225 -0.17 -21.55 -10.21
N GLU A 226 -1.18 -20.74 -9.89
CA GLU A 226 -0.99 -19.54 -9.06
C GLU A 226 -0.53 -19.88 -7.63
N ALA A 227 -1.05 -20.98 -7.06
CA ALA A 227 -0.61 -21.48 -5.77
C ALA A 227 0.86 -21.94 -5.81
N ASP A 228 1.26 -22.67 -6.86
CA ASP A 228 2.65 -23.10 -7.08
C ASP A 228 3.59 -21.88 -7.24
N MET A 229 3.16 -20.85 -7.98
CA MET A 229 3.91 -19.59 -8.12
C MET A 229 4.09 -18.88 -6.76
N TYR A 230 3.04 -18.82 -5.95
CA TYR A 230 3.12 -18.21 -4.63
C TYR A 230 4.07 -18.97 -3.69
N ASP A 231 3.98 -20.30 -3.67
CA ASP A 231 4.85 -21.15 -2.86
C ASP A 231 6.31 -20.99 -3.29
N LEU A 232 6.58 -20.94 -4.61
CA LEU A 232 7.90 -20.65 -5.15
C LEU A 232 8.43 -19.29 -4.66
N VAL A 233 7.63 -18.23 -4.74
CA VAL A 233 8.02 -16.89 -4.27
C VAL A 233 8.34 -16.89 -2.78
N ARG A 234 7.42 -17.44 -1.97
CA ARG A 234 7.56 -17.52 -0.52
C ARG A 234 8.83 -18.27 -0.14
N ASP A 235 8.99 -19.48 -0.65
CA ASP A 235 10.08 -20.36 -0.26
C ASP A 235 11.43 -19.79 -0.73
N THR A 236 11.48 -19.24 -1.94
CA THR A 236 12.70 -18.61 -2.47
C THR A 236 13.12 -17.39 -1.65
N LEU A 237 12.22 -16.45 -1.38
CA LEU A 237 12.56 -15.23 -0.64
C LEU A 237 12.92 -15.54 0.82
N THR A 238 12.19 -16.46 1.46
CA THR A 238 12.47 -16.86 2.85
C THR A 238 13.81 -17.58 3.00
N GLN A 239 14.16 -18.49 2.08
CA GLN A 239 15.48 -19.12 2.05
C GLN A 239 16.63 -18.11 1.87
N ARG A 240 16.34 -16.94 1.28
CA ARG A 240 17.30 -15.85 1.08
C ARG A 240 17.30 -14.80 2.18
N GLY A 241 16.62 -15.08 3.29
CA GLY A 241 16.67 -14.27 4.51
C GLY A 241 15.64 -13.14 4.57
N PHE A 242 14.68 -13.10 3.65
CA PHE A 242 13.51 -12.22 3.79
C PHE A 242 12.50 -12.86 4.75
N ARG A 243 11.91 -12.05 5.61
CA ARG A 243 10.78 -12.42 6.44
C ARG A 243 9.50 -12.14 5.67
N HIS A 244 8.66 -13.16 5.54
CA HIS A 244 7.29 -13.04 5.04
C HIS A 244 6.42 -12.48 6.17
N TYR A 245 6.23 -11.16 6.21
CA TYR A 245 5.62 -10.48 7.36
C TYR A 245 4.15 -10.13 7.13
N GLU A 246 3.71 -10.07 5.88
CA GLU A 246 2.32 -9.90 5.45
C GLU A 246 2.08 -10.72 4.18
N ILE A 247 0.84 -11.15 3.90
CA ILE A 247 0.46 -12.03 2.77
C ILE A 247 1.26 -11.76 1.49
N SER A 248 1.38 -10.50 1.10
CA SER A 248 2.02 -10.06 -0.13
C SER A 248 3.36 -9.37 0.08
N ASN A 249 3.91 -9.34 1.30
CA ASN A 249 5.12 -8.55 1.58
C ASN A 249 6.21 -9.33 2.33
N PHE A 250 7.43 -9.16 1.81
CA PHE A 250 8.65 -9.79 2.28
C PHE A 250 9.69 -8.72 2.55
N ALA A 251 10.40 -8.81 3.68
CA ALA A 251 11.41 -7.83 4.03
C ALA A 251 12.61 -8.46 4.75
N LYS A 252 13.81 -7.95 4.54
CA LYS A 252 14.92 -8.19 5.47
C LYS A 252 14.54 -7.63 6.85
N PRO A 253 15.03 -8.21 7.95
CA PRO A 253 14.70 -7.72 9.29
C PRO A 253 14.96 -6.21 9.46
N GLY A 254 13.95 -5.45 9.85
CA GLY A 254 14.03 -4.00 10.02
C GLY A 254 13.72 -3.19 8.75
N ALA A 255 13.49 -3.86 7.62
CA ALA A 255 13.09 -3.23 6.36
C ALA A 255 11.59 -3.43 6.07
N GLU A 256 10.77 -3.79 7.06
CA GLU A 256 9.31 -3.85 6.91
C GLU A 256 8.74 -2.45 6.61
N ALA A 257 7.75 -2.34 5.71
CA ALA A 257 7.15 -1.04 5.36
C ALA A 257 6.29 -0.52 6.51
N ARG A 258 6.83 0.44 7.28
CA ARG A 258 6.17 0.95 8.49
C ARG A 258 4.86 1.64 8.17
N HIS A 259 4.77 2.34 7.04
CA HIS A 259 3.52 2.94 6.61
C HIS A 259 2.46 1.89 6.30
N ASN A 260 2.79 0.81 5.57
CA ASN A 260 1.83 -0.25 5.25
C ASN A 260 1.36 -0.98 6.52
N LEU A 261 2.26 -1.18 7.48
CA LEU A 261 1.91 -1.76 8.79
C LEU A 261 0.87 -0.94 9.54
N VAL A 262 0.75 0.39 9.33
CA VAL A 262 -0.31 1.20 9.93
C VAL A 262 -1.68 0.71 9.47
N TYR A 263 -1.82 0.41 8.16
CA TYR A 263 -3.05 -0.15 7.59
C TYR A 263 -3.34 -1.53 8.16
N TRP A 264 -2.36 -2.44 8.11
CA TRP A 264 -2.55 -3.82 8.55
C TRP A 264 -2.81 -3.96 10.05
N ARG A 265 -2.29 -3.00 10.82
CA ARG A 265 -2.56 -2.88 12.25
C ARG A 265 -3.88 -2.16 12.53
N ASN A 266 -4.68 -1.74 11.54
CA ASN A 266 -5.91 -0.97 11.72
C ASN A 266 -5.70 0.30 12.56
N GLN A 267 -4.62 1.03 12.28
CA GLN A 267 -4.28 2.30 12.95
C GLN A 267 -4.78 3.49 12.12
N PRO A 268 -5.10 4.62 12.77
CA PRO A 268 -5.55 5.81 12.06
C PRO A 268 -4.41 6.48 11.27
N TYR A 269 -4.75 7.05 10.12
CA TYR A 269 -3.84 7.75 9.22
C TYR A 269 -4.57 8.87 8.45
N LEU A 270 -3.83 9.94 8.19
CA LEU A 270 -4.25 11.08 7.38
C LEU A 270 -4.11 10.74 5.90
N ALA A 271 -4.92 11.39 5.07
CA ALA A 271 -4.84 11.27 3.62
C ALA A 271 -4.99 12.64 2.95
N ALA A 272 -4.28 12.81 1.84
CA ALA A 272 -4.33 14.02 1.02
C ALA A 272 -4.20 13.67 -0.48
N GLY A 273 -4.78 14.49 -1.33
CA GLY A 273 -4.82 14.31 -2.78
C GLY A 273 -6.13 13.73 -3.32
N ALA A 274 -6.35 13.87 -4.62
CA ALA A 274 -7.57 13.44 -5.30
C ALA A 274 -7.70 11.90 -5.28
N GLY A 275 -8.83 11.40 -4.78
CA GLY A 275 -9.06 9.95 -4.60
C GLY A 275 -8.29 9.31 -3.45
N ALA A 276 -7.65 10.10 -2.59
CA ALA A 276 -7.02 9.58 -1.38
C ALA A 276 -8.07 9.11 -0.37
N HIS A 277 -7.81 7.97 0.28
CA HIS A 277 -8.64 7.45 1.37
C HIS A 277 -7.91 7.62 2.69
N GLY A 278 -8.61 8.08 3.73
CA GLY A 278 -8.06 8.24 5.08
C GLY A 278 -8.95 7.63 6.15
N TYR A 279 -8.36 7.37 7.32
CA TYR A 279 -9.07 6.81 8.47
C TYR A 279 -8.66 7.54 9.75
N VAL A 280 -9.55 8.35 10.31
CA VAL A 280 -9.24 9.24 11.43
C VAL A 280 -10.45 9.32 12.36
N GLY A 281 -10.23 9.21 13.68
CA GLY A 281 -11.29 9.39 14.67
C GLY A 281 -12.47 8.41 14.53
N GLY A 282 -12.24 7.21 13.98
CA GLY A 282 -13.31 6.24 13.69
C GLY A 282 -14.13 6.56 12.43
N VAL A 283 -13.70 7.52 11.61
CA VAL A 283 -14.33 7.91 10.35
C VAL A 283 -13.40 7.60 9.19
N ARG A 284 -13.90 6.87 8.20
CA ARG A 284 -13.26 6.73 6.89
C ARG A 284 -13.72 7.87 5.99
N HIS A 285 -12.82 8.42 5.20
CA HIS A 285 -13.15 9.42 4.19
C HIS A 285 -12.47 9.10 2.86
N GLU A 286 -13.13 9.46 1.76
CA GLU A 286 -12.57 9.45 0.41
C GLU A 286 -12.56 10.89 -0.13
N ASN A 287 -11.41 11.33 -0.64
CA ASN A 287 -11.30 12.59 -1.34
C ASN A 287 -11.88 12.49 -2.76
N LEU A 288 -12.42 13.60 -3.29
CA LEU A 288 -12.91 13.72 -4.66
C LEU A 288 -11.90 13.16 -5.67
N ARG A 289 -12.34 12.18 -6.47
CA ARG A 289 -11.47 11.45 -7.40
C ARG A 289 -10.99 12.30 -8.57
N LYS A 290 -11.89 13.12 -9.14
CA LYS A 290 -11.60 13.96 -10.31
C LYS A 290 -10.77 15.17 -9.90
N ILE A 291 -9.63 15.36 -10.55
CA ILE A 291 -8.69 16.46 -10.26
C ILE A 291 -9.38 17.83 -10.27
N ARG A 292 -10.28 18.09 -11.24
CA ARG A 292 -10.98 19.37 -11.32
C ARG A 292 -11.86 19.62 -10.09
N ASP A 293 -12.73 18.66 -9.77
CA ASP A 293 -13.67 18.78 -8.65
C ASP A 293 -12.90 18.92 -7.32
N TYR A 294 -11.80 18.17 -7.17
CA TYR A 294 -10.86 18.30 -6.06
C TYR A 294 -10.29 19.73 -5.96
N LEU A 295 -9.75 20.28 -7.05
CA LEU A 295 -9.18 21.63 -7.08
C LEU A 295 -10.23 22.72 -6.82
N ASP A 296 -11.45 22.56 -7.34
CA ASP A 296 -12.55 23.48 -7.11
C ASP A 296 -12.95 23.52 -5.62
N ALA A 297 -12.98 22.35 -4.95
CA ALA A 297 -13.24 22.28 -3.50
C ALA A 297 -12.14 22.97 -2.69
N ILE A 298 -10.87 22.75 -3.04
CA ILE A 298 -9.72 23.40 -2.39
C ILE A 298 -9.74 24.92 -2.61
N ALA A 299 -10.07 25.39 -3.80
CA ALA A 299 -10.18 26.81 -4.11
C ALA A 299 -11.26 27.51 -3.27
N LEU A 300 -12.29 26.79 -2.85
CA LEU A 300 -13.35 27.26 -1.95
C LEU A 300 -12.99 27.16 -0.46
N GLY A 301 -11.77 26.71 -0.12
CA GLY A 301 -11.31 26.58 1.26
C GLY A 301 -11.96 25.41 2.02
N ARG A 302 -12.38 24.36 1.31
CA ARG A 302 -13.08 23.20 1.90
C ARG A 302 -12.22 21.95 1.81
N ARG A 303 -12.37 21.06 2.80
CA ARG A 303 -11.87 19.68 2.70
C ARG A 303 -12.51 19.00 1.48
N PRO A 304 -11.73 18.33 0.62
CA PRO A 304 -12.23 17.80 -0.64
C PRO A 304 -12.88 16.41 -0.47
N TYR A 305 -13.65 16.19 0.61
CA TYR A 305 -14.30 14.91 0.88
C TYR A 305 -15.48 14.68 -0.07
N ALA A 306 -15.44 13.54 -0.77
CA ALA A 306 -16.56 13.02 -1.54
C ALA A 306 -17.51 12.25 -0.64
N GLU A 307 -16.95 11.42 0.25
CA GLU A 307 -17.69 10.57 1.18
C GLU A 307 -17.01 10.56 2.54
N GLU A 308 -17.82 10.49 3.60
CA GLU A 308 -17.40 10.31 4.97
C GLU A 308 -18.31 9.27 5.64
N THR A 309 -17.71 8.23 6.20
CA THR A 309 -18.43 7.11 6.80
C THR A 309 -17.91 6.86 8.20
N ALA A 310 -18.74 7.13 9.21
CA ALA A 310 -18.47 6.73 10.58
C ALA A 310 -18.55 5.21 10.68
N ILE A 311 -17.51 4.58 11.20
CA ILE A 311 -17.43 3.12 11.34
C ILE A 311 -18.02 2.74 12.70
N SER A 312 -18.80 1.68 12.74
CA SER A 312 -19.33 1.16 14.00
C SER A 312 -18.23 0.48 14.83
N ILE A 313 -18.50 0.27 16.13
CA ILE A 313 -17.61 -0.51 17.01
C ILE A 313 -17.43 -1.93 16.45
N ALA A 314 -18.52 -2.57 16.01
CA ALA A 314 -18.51 -3.89 15.40
C ALA A 314 -17.61 -3.95 14.16
N GLU A 315 -17.80 -3.05 13.19
CA GLU A 315 -16.97 -3.01 11.99
C GLU A 315 -15.48 -2.75 12.33
N ARG A 316 -15.17 -1.93 13.34
CA ARG A 316 -13.77 -1.74 13.77
C ARG A 316 -13.14 -3.00 14.35
N MET A 317 -13.90 -3.81 15.07
CA MET A 317 -13.45 -5.13 15.54
C MET A 317 -13.20 -6.07 14.36
N GLU A 318 -14.12 -6.10 13.38
CA GLU A 318 -13.99 -6.88 12.15
C GLU A 318 -12.75 -6.47 11.36
N ASP A 319 -12.53 -5.16 11.18
CA ASP A 319 -11.34 -4.61 10.54
C ASP A 319 -10.05 -5.00 11.28
N GLN A 320 -10.05 -4.94 12.61
CA GLN A 320 -8.87 -5.28 13.42
C GLN A 320 -8.47 -6.76 13.23
N VAL A 321 -9.46 -7.66 13.12
CA VAL A 321 -9.23 -9.08 12.86
C VAL A 321 -8.84 -9.31 11.40
N MET A 322 -9.63 -8.78 10.46
CA MET A 322 -9.40 -8.94 9.02
C MET A 322 -8.01 -8.47 8.62
N LEU A 323 -7.63 -7.26 9.02
CA LEU A 323 -6.35 -6.66 8.65
C LEU A 323 -5.19 -7.32 9.42
N GLY A 324 -5.38 -7.63 10.71
CA GLY A 324 -4.36 -8.27 11.54
C GLY A 324 -4.02 -9.70 11.10
N LEU A 325 -5.01 -10.48 10.66
CA LEU A 325 -4.80 -11.85 10.17
C LEU A 325 -4.02 -11.91 8.85
N ARG A 326 -3.82 -10.78 8.17
CA ARG A 326 -2.90 -10.69 7.02
C ARG A 326 -1.42 -10.71 7.43
N LEU A 327 -1.13 -10.44 8.69
CA LEU A 327 0.24 -10.36 9.21
C LEU A 327 0.72 -11.70 9.77
N ALA A 328 2.02 -11.95 9.68
CA ALA A 328 2.67 -13.08 10.35
C ALA A 328 2.58 -13.02 11.87
N GLU A 329 2.61 -11.81 12.44
CA GLU A 329 2.35 -11.58 13.87
C GLU A 329 0.87 -11.81 14.23
N GLY A 330 -0.03 -11.72 13.25
CA GLY A 330 -1.46 -11.92 13.43
C GLY A 330 -2.17 -10.81 14.23
N VAL A 331 -3.27 -11.19 14.85
CA VAL A 331 -4.09 -10.32 15.72
C VAL A 331 -3.56 -10.39 17.15
N SER A 332 -3.10 -9.27 17.67
CA SER A 332 -2.68 -9.15 19.08
C SER A 332 -3.88 -9.14 20.02
N ALA A 333 -3.99 -10.15 20.89
CA ALA A 333 -5.08 -10.25 21.85
C ALA A 333 -5.07 -9.12 22.90
N PRO A 334 -3.92 -8.75 23.51
CA PRO A 334 -3.87 -7.62 24.45
C PRO A 334 -4.33 -6.31 23.81
N ARG A 335 -3.90 -6.04 22.57
CA ARG A 335 -4.28 -4.81 21.87
C ARG A 335 -5.76 -4.79 21.50
N PHE A 336 -6.31 -5.92 21.09
CA PHE A 336 -7.74 -6.05 20.81
C PHE A 336 -8.55 -5.78 22.09
N GLN A 337 -8.17 -6.40 23.20
CA GLN A 337 -8.80 -6.20 24.50
C GLN A 337 -8.70 -4.74 24.98
N GLU A 338 -7.52 -4.12 24.86
CA GLU A 338 -7.30 -2.73 25.25
C GLU A 338 -8.20 -1.77 24.46
N ARG A 339 -8.35 -2.01 23.15
CA ARG A 339 -9.12 -1.14 22.26
C ARG A 339 -10.63 -1.29 22.42
N PHE A 340 -11.12 -2.51 22.58
CA PHE A 340 -12.56 -2.81 22.51
C PHE A 340 -13.18 -3.26 23.83
N GLY A 341 -12.37 -3.52 24.87
CA GLY A 341 -12.84 -4.00 26.16
C GLY A 341 -13.33 -5.45 26.17
N LEU A 342 -13.17 -6.17 25.06
CA LEU A 342 -13.58 -7.56 24.85
C LEU A 342 -12.42 -8.37 24.27
N SER A 343 -12.41 -9.66 24.55
CA SER A 343 -11.51 -10.60 23.87
C SER A 343 -12.01 -10.91 22.45
N VAL A 344 -11.13 -11.43 21.59
CA VAL A 344 -11.52 -11.83 20.23
C VAL A 344 -12.57 -12.94 20.28
N GLU A 345 -12.43 -13.89 21.21
CA GLU A 345 -13.38 -14.97 21.44
C GLU A 345 -14.76 -14.46 21.85
N GLU A 346 -14.82 -13.47 22.74
CA GLU A 346 -16.08 -12.88 23.18
C GLU A 346 -16.76 -12.12 22.04
N ALA A 347 -15.99 -11.37 21.24
CA ALA A 347 -16.54 -10.59 20.13
C ALA A 347 -17.11 -11.47 19.01
N PHE A 348 -16.39 -12.52 18.60
CA PHE A 348 -16.71 -13.32 17.40
C PHE A 348 -17.33 -14.69 17.68
N GLY A 349 -17.38 -15.12 18.94
CA GLY A 349 -18.13 -16.30 19.40
C GLY A 349 -17.87 -17.59 18.60
N ASP A 350 -18.94 -18.17 18.06
CA ASP A 350 -18.90 -19.47 17.38
C ASP A 350 -18.06 -19.47 16.10
N VAL A 351 -18.01 -18.36 15.37
CA VAL A 351 -17.20 -18.25 14.16
C VAL A 351 -15.72 -18.43 14.52
N TRP A 352 -15.25 -17.72 15.55
CA TRP A 352 -13.86 -17.79 15.99
C TRP A 352 -13.50 -19.17 16.53
N ARG A 353 -14.37 -19.75 17.37
CA ARG A 353 -14.20 -21.12 17.86
C ARG A 353 -14.12 -22.13 16.72
N GLY A 354 -14.93 -21.96 15.68
CA GLY A 354 -14.91 -22.78 14.48
C GLY A 354 -13.58 -22.70 13.72
N LEU A 355 -13.01 -21.49 13.58
CA LEU A 355 -11.71 -21.28 12.94
C LEU A 355 -10.56 -21.94 13.73
N LEU A 356 -10.56 -21.81 15.06
CA LEU A 356 -9.59 -22.46 15.94
C LEU A 356 -9.70 -23.99 15.87
N ALA A 357 -10.91 -24.54 15.95
CA ALA A 357 -11.14 -25.98 15.89
C ALA A 357 -10.72 -26.61 14.56
N GLN A 358 -10.82 -25.86 13.46
CA GLN A 358 -10.36 -26.28 12.13
C GLN A 358 -8.86 -26.07 11.92
N GLY A 359 -8.16 -25.40 12.84
CA GLY A 359 -6.75 -25.02 12.68
C GLY A 359 -6.49 -23.97 11.60
N LEU A 360 -7.55 -23.29 11.12
CA LEU A 360 -7.44 -22.21 10.13
C LEU A 360 -6.88 -20.92 10.76
N VAL A 361 -7.13 -20.76 12.06
CA VAL A 361 -6.47 -19.80 12.94
C VAL A 361 -5.87 -20.59 14.10
N VAL A 362 -4.70 -20.19 14.58
CA VAL A 362 -4.03 -20.81 15.73
C VAL A 362 -3.63 -19.75 16.73
N GLU A 363 -3.59 -20.15 18.00
CA GLU A 363 -2.97 -19.35 19.06
C GLU A 363 -1.46 -19.19 18.77
N ALA A 364 -0.97 -17.97 18.99
CA ALA A 364 0.42 -17.59 18.92
C ALA A 364 0.79 -16.77 20.16
N GLU A 365 2.08 -16.48 20.33
CA GLU A 365 2.53 -15.68 21.46
C GLU A 365 1.84 -14.30 21.45
N GLY A 366 0.98 -14.06 22.44
CA GLY A 366 0.25 -12.80 22.61
C GLY A 366 -0.93 -12.59 21.66
N GLY A 367 -1.42 -13.61 20.94
CA GLY A 367 -2.53 -13.42 20.01
C GLY A 367 -2.88 -14.63 19.14
N TYR A 368 -3.33 -14.36 17.92
CA TYR A 368 -3.80 -15.38 16.97
C TYR A 368 -3.31 -15.09 15.57
N ARG A 369 -3.01 -16.12 14.78
CA ARG A 369 -2.55 -15.95 13.40
C ARG A 369 -3.07 -17.05 12.48
N ILE A 370 -3.03 -16.79 11.17
CA ILE A 370 -3.22 -17.82 10.16
C ILE A 370 -1.89 -18.58 9.99
N PRO A 371 -1.86 -19.92 10.10
CA PRO A 371 -0.68 -20.71 9.77
C PRO A 371 -0.20 -20.44 8.33
N ALA A 372 1.11 -20.41 8.11
CA ALA A 372 1.70 -20.03 6.82
C ALA A 372 1.14 -20.81 5.62
N GLY A 373 0.85 -22.11 5.79
CA GLY A 373 0.28 -22.96 4.74
C GLY A 373 -1.15 -22.57 4.30
N TYR A 374 -1.85 -21.72 5.06
CA TYR A 374 -3.19 -21.24 4.73
C TYR A 374 -3.19 -19.81 4.17
N TRP A 375 -2.03 -19.18 4.00
CA TRP A 375 -1.95 -17.82 3.46
C TRP A 375 -2.51 -17.64 2.05
N PRO A 376 -2.35 -18.60 1.10
CA PRO A 376 -2.97 -18.50 -0.22
C PRO A 376 -4.49 -18.33 -0.17
N VAL A 377 -5.12 -18.84 0.90
CA VAL A 377 -6.57 -18.80 1.13
C VAL A 377 -6.97 -17.90 2.29
N ALA A 378 -6.06 -17.02 2.77
CA ALA A 378 -6.30 -16.18 3.94
C ALA A 378 -7.57 -15.33 3.80
N ASN A 379 -7.83 -14.80 2.59
CA ASN A 379 -9.04 -14.02 2.31
C ASN A 379 -10.32 -14.79 2.65
N ALA A 380 -10.39 -16.09 2.33
CA ALA A 380 -11.54 -16.93 2.64
C ALA A 380 -11.67 -17.24 4.14
N ILE A 381 -10.56 -17.17 4.89
CA ILE A 381 -10.54 -17.39 6.34
C ILE A 381 -11.08 -16.16 7.06
N PHE A 382 -10.47 -14.99 6.83
CA PHE A 382 -10.88 -13.79 7.56
C PHE A 382 -12.21 -13.22 7.07
N ALA A 383 -12.65 -13.50 5.83
CA ALA A 383 -13.98 -13.14 5.35
C ALA A 383 -15.10 -13.74 6.21
N LYS A 384 -14.87 -14.89 6.85
CA LYS A 384 -15.84 -15.51 7.77
C LYS A 384 -16.11 -14.65 9.01
N CYS A 385 -15.20 -13.74 9.35
CA CYS A 385 -15.34 -12.83 10.50
C CYS A 385 -16.15 -11.57 10.18
N ILE A 386 -16.39 -11.26 8.89
CA ILE A 386 -17.13 -10.06 8.49
C ILE A 386 -18.63 -10.26 8.75
N GLY A 387 -19.26 -9.32 9.44
CA GLY A 387 -20.63 -9.42 9.94
C GLY A 387 -20.83 -10.45 11.06
N ALA A 388 -19.74 -10.92 11.69
CA ALA A 388 -19.78 -11.99 12.69
C ALA A 388 -19.65 -11.50 14.14
N VAL A 389 -19.49 -10.19 14.36
CA VAL A 389 -19.46 -9.65 15.72
C VAL A 389 -20.82 -9.86 16.39
N THR A 390 -20.80 -10.49 17.56
CA THR A 390 -22.00 -10.97 18.28
C THR A 390 -22.48 -10.02 19.39
N VAL A 391 -21.78 -8.92 19.58
CA VAL A 391 -22.03 -7.94 20.64
C VAL A 391 -22.56 -6.63 20.02
N ASP A 392 -23.62 -6.09 20.63
CA ASP A 392 -24.28 -4.85 20.22
C ASP A 392 -23.48 -3.58 20.60
#